data_AF-T2GC60-F1
#
_entry.id   AF-T2GC60-F1
#
_cell.length_a   1.000
_cell.length_b   1.000
_cell.length_c   1.000
_cell.angle_alpha   90.00
_cell.angle_beta   90.00
_cell.angle_gamma   90.00
#
_symmetry.space_group_name_H-M   'P 1'
#
loop_
_entity.id
_entity.type
_entity.pdbx_description
1 polymer ?
#
loop_
_entity_poly.entity_id
_entity_poly.type
_entity_poly.pdbx_seq_one_letter_code
_entity_poly.pdbx_strand_id
1 'polypeptide(L)'
;MQQNGILTIDSTNIQTHLSILQGIISRLAGNSALCKTLCITLTAAVVAIAVTSENTTSVLLIAVFVTLLFCALDVFYLSLEREYRNMYNNSVEKLHDNTFSKDELFVAKRSNRGLSAANCWDALKSWSISFFYLGIIISIFFVCCIAQ
;
A
#
# COMPACT_ATOMS: atom_id res chain seq x y z
N MET A 1 -1.96 21.09 -40.66
CA MET A 1 -1.12 21.80 -39.67
C MET A 1 -1.49 21.26 -38.30
N GLN A 2 -0.66 20.38 -37.74
CA GLN A 2 -0.86 19.84 -36.40
C GLN A 2 -0.79 21.00 -35.40
N GLN A 3 -1.91 21.35 -34.78
CA GLN A 3 -1.89 22.20 -33.60
C GLN A 3 -1.09 21.46 -32.53
N ASN A 4 0.15 21.89 -32.30
CA ASN A 4 0.84 21.73 -31.01
C ASN A 4 0.07 22.58 -29.99
N GLY A 5 -1.16 22.18 -29.71
CA GLY A 5 -2.01 22.77 -28.69
C GLY A 5 -1.48 22.30 -27.35
N ILE A 6 -0.81 23.20 -26.65
CA ILE A 6 -0.49 23.06 -25.24
C ILE A 6 -1.76 22.57 -24.54
N LEU A 7 -1.70 21.37 -23.97
CA LEU A 7 -2.84 20.77 -23.29
C LEU A 7 -3.07 21.55 -21.99
N THR A 8 -4.05 22.44 -21.98
CA THR A 8 -4.44 23.20 -20.79
C THR A 8 -5.15 22.29 -19.77
N ILE A 9 -5.09 22.65 -18.49
CA ILE A 9 -5.69 21.93 -17.36
C ILE A 9 -7.21 21.71 -17.57
N ASP A 10 -7.85 22.61 -18.33
CA ASP A 10 -9.27 22.54 -18.67
C ASP A 10 -9.62 21.48 -19.73
N SER A 11 -8.63 20.82 -20.34
CA SER A 11 -8.91 19.77 -21.31
C SER A 11 -9.47 18.52 -20.63
N THR A 12 -10.62 18.05 -21.12
CA THR A 12 -11.33 16.88 -20.59
C THR A 12 -10.44 15.63 -20.51
N ASN A 13 -9.50 15.47 -21.45
CA ASN A 13 -8.58 14.34 -21.50
C ASN A 13 -7.61 14.31 -20.31
N ILE A 14 -7.06 15.47 -19.91
CA ILE A 14 -6.16 15.56 -18.75
C ILE A 14 -6.92 15.26 -17.47
N GLN A 15 -8.10 15.87 -17.29
CA GLN A 15 -8.92 15.65 -16.10
C GLN A 15 -9.30 14.16 -15.97
N THR A 16 -9.62 13.50 -17.08
CA THR A 16 -9.92 12.06 -17.10
C THR A 16 -8.69 11.23 -16.71
N HIS A 17 -7.50 11.54 -17.25
CA HIS A 17 -6.26 10.84 -16.89
C HIS A 17 -5.92 10.97 -15.39
N LEU A 18 -5.99 12.20 -14.85
CA LEU A 18 -5.77 12.44 -13.41
C LEU A 18 -6.83 11.74 -12.55
N SER A 19 -8.09 11.73 -12.98
CA SER A 19 -9.16 11.02 -12.29
C SER A 19 -8.94 9.50 -12.28
N ILE A 20 -8.40 8.92 -13.36
CA ILE A 20 -8.06 7.49 -13.40
C ILE A 20 -6.94 7.18 -12.40
N LEU A 21 -5.87 7.98 -12.38
CA LEU A 21 -4.77 7.82 -11.41
C LEU A 21 -5.27 7.94 -9.97
N GLN A 22 -6.07 8.96 -9.67
CA GLN A 22 -6.66 9.16 -8.34
C GLN A 22 -7.57 7.99 -7.94
N GLY A 23 -8.34 7.45 -8.89
CA GLY A 23 -9.15 6.26 -8.68
C GLY A 23 -8.30 5.04 -8.29
N ILE A 24 -7.16 4.83 -8.95
CA ILE A 24 -6.23 3.75 -8.60
C ILE A 24 -5.63 3.97 -7.20
N ILE A 25 -5.15 5.17 -6.90
CA ILE A 25 -4.60 5.52 -5.57
C ILE A 25 -5.62 5.23 -4.46
N SER A 26 -6.87 5.65 -4.64
CA SER A 26 -7.94 5.43 -3.66
C SER A 26 -8.21 3.93 -3.43
N ARG A 27 -8.21 3.11 -4.49
CA ARG A 27 -8.39 1.66 -4.38
C ARG A 27 -7.20 0.99 -3.67
N LEU A 28 -5.97 1.45 -3.91
CA LEU A 28 -4.78 0.92 -3.26
C LEU A 28 -4.75 1.25 -1.76
N ALA A 29 -5.07 2.49 -1.40
CA ALA A 29 -5.23 2.90 -0.01
C ALA A 29 -6.34 2.09 0.70
N GLY A 30 -7.47 1.87 0.01
CA GLY A 30 -8.55 1.02 0.50
C GLY A 30 -8.10 -0.43 0.74
N ASN A 31 -7.39 -1.04 -0.21
CA ASN A 31 -6.88 -2.40 -0.06
C ASN A 31 -5.84 -2.52 1.07
N SER A 32 -4.96 -1.52 1.25
CA SER A 32 -4.03 -1.43 2.38
C SER A 32 -4.77 -1.39 3.72
N ALA A 33 -5.83 -0.57 3.83
CA ALA A 33 -6.66 -0.51 5.04
C ALA A 33 -7.39 -1.84 5.31
N LEU A 34 -7.91 -2.49 4.27
CA LEU A 34 -8.55 -3.80 4.39
C LEU A 34 -7.58 -4.88 4.89
N CYS A 35 -6.32 -4.86 4.46
CA CYS A 35 -5.30 -5.79 4.96
C CYS A 35 -5.11 -5.65 6.48
N LYS A 36 -5.05 -4.42 7.00
CA LYS A 36 -4.94 -4.15 8.44
C LYS A 36 -6.15 -4.67 9.21
N THR A 37 -7.37 -4.39 8.73
CA THR A 37 -8.60 -4.86 9.38
C THR A 37 -8.69 -6.38 9.40
N LEU A 38 -8.40 -7.05 8.28
CA LEU A 38 -8.43 -8.52 8.21
C LEU A 38 -7.32 -9.15 9.04
N CYS A 39 -6.15 -8.53 9.12
CA CYS A 39 -5.07 -8.96 10.00
C CYS A 39 -5.53 -8.96 11.47
N ILE A 40 -6.16 -7.88 11.95
CA ILE A 40 -6.67 -7.83 13.34
C ILE A 40 -7.70 -8.93 13.57
N THR A 41 -8.68 -9.07 12.67
CA THR A 41 -9.77 -10.04 12.81
C THR A 41 -9.23 -11.47 12.88
N LEU A 42 -8.33 -11.85 11.96
CA LEU A 42 -7.75 -13.19 11.94
C LEU A 42 -6.81 -13.43 13.11
N THR A 43 -5.96 -12.47 13.45
CA THR A 43 -5.08 -12.59 14.61
C THR A 43 -5.88 -12.72 15.91
N ALA A 44 -6.94 -11.93 16.10
CA ALA A 44 -7.82 -12.04 17.26
C ALA A 44 -8.51 -13.42 17.33
N ALA A 45 -8.99 -13.95 16.20
CA ALA A 45 -9.59 -15.28 16.13
C ALA A 45 -8.59 -16.38 16.50
N VAL A 46 -7.36 -16.32 15.97
CA VAL A 46 -6.31 -17.31 16.29
C VAL A 46 -5.88 -17.20 17.75
N VAL A 47 -5.73 -15.99 18.30
CA VAL A 47 -5.42 -15.78 19.72
C VAL A 47 -6.51 -16.33 20.62
N ALA A 48 -7.78 -16.10 20.30
CA ALA A 48 -8.90 -16.65 21.07
C ALA A 48 -8.89 -18.19 21.10
N ILE A 49 -8.57 -18.84 19.98
CA ILE A 49 -8.39 -20.30 19.91
C ILE A 49 -7.18 -20.72 20.77
N ALA A 50 -6.06 -20.00 20.68
CA ALA A 50 -4.82 -20.31 21.37
C ALA A 50 -4.99 -20.38 22.89
N VAL A 51 -5.75 -19.45 23.49
CA VAL A 51 -6.02 -19.40 24.94
C VAL A 51 -6.78 -20.64 25.45
N THR A 52 -7.51 -21.33 24.58
CA THR A 52 -8.28 -22.55 24.94
C THR A 52 -7.59 -23.85 24.54
N SER A 53 -6.44 -23.75 23.87
CA SER A 53 -5.71 -24.90 23.34
C SER A 53 -4.63 -25.40 24.30
N GLU A 54 -4.41 -26.71 24.37
CA GLU A 54 -3.31 -27.29 25.17
C GLU A 54 -1.92 -26.93 24.61
N ASN A 55 -1.84 -26.58 23.31
CA ASN A 55 -0.60 -26.25 22.60
C ASN A 55 -0.56 -24.77 22.17
N THR A 56 -0.74 -23.86 23.13
CA THR A 56 -0.83 -22.41 22.91
C THR A 56 0.29 -21.84 22.04
N THR A 57 1.54 -22.24 22.29
CA THR A 57 2.72 -21.75 21.54
C THR A 57 2.62 -22.07 20.04
N SER A 58 2.19 -23.28 19.69
CA SER A 58 2.05 -23.72 18.30
C SER A 58 0.94 -22.96 17.58
N VAL A 59 -0.17 -22.67 18.26
CA VAL A 59 -1.28 -21.89 17.68
C VAL A 59 -0.90 -20.42 17.52
N LEU A 60 -0.15 -19.84 18.47
CA LEU A 60 0.35 -18.46 18.36
C LEU A 60 1.35 -18.28 17.22
N LEU A 61 2.14 -19.30 16.86
CA LEU A 61 3.00 -19.26 15.66
C LEU A 61 2.17 -19.05 14.37
N ILE A 62 0.95 -19.58 14.31
CA ILE A 62 0.02 -19.35 13.19
C ILE A 62 -0.39 -17.87 13.16
N ALA A 63 -0.68 -17.26 14.31
CA ALA A 63 -1.01 -15.84 14.39
C ALA A 63 0.14 -14.94 13.91
N VAL A 64 1.39 -15.29 14.25
CA VAL A 64 2.58 -14.59 13.75
C VAL A 64 2.69 -14.73 12.24
N PHE A 65 2.45 -15.93 11.70
CA PHE A 65 2.48 -16.17 10.26
C PHE A 65 1.42 -15.34 9.51
N VAL A 66 0.17 -15.33 10.00
CA VAL A 66 -0.90 -14.50 9.43
C VAL A 66 -0.52 -13.02 9.48
N THR A 67 -0.01 -12.54 10.61
CA THR A 67 0.42 -11.15 10.78
C THR A 67 1.51 -10.76 9.77
N LEU A 68 2.49 -11.64 9.56
CA LEU A 68 3.59 -11.39 8.62
C LEU A 68 3.10 -11.40 7.17
N LEU A 69 2.19 -12.31 6.82
CA LEU A 69 1.57 -12.35 5.49
C LEU A 69 0.82 -11.04 5.18
N PHE A 70 -0.06 -10.60 6.09
CA PHE A 70 -0.81 -9.36 5.89
C PHE A 70 0.09 -8.12 5.88
N CYS A 71 1.17 -8.13 6.67
CA CYS A 71 2.20 -7.08 6.61
C CYS A 71 2.83 -6.99 5.22
N ALA A 72 3.22 -8.12 4.63
CA ALA A 72 3.79 -8.13 3.29
C ALA A 72 2.82 -7.59 2.23
N LEU A 73 1.53 -7.95 2.30
CA LEU A 73 0.50 -7.41 1.40
C LEU A 73 0.31 -5.91 1.58
N ASP A 74 0.26 -5.44 2.83
CA ASP A 74 0.06 -4.03 3.15
C ASP A 74 1.22 -3.15 2.64
N VAL A 75 2.46 -3.62 2.83
CA VAL A 75 3.67 -3.00 2.28
C VAL A 75 3.64 -2.95 0.76
N PHE A 76 3.18 -4.03 0.12
CA PHE A 76 3.05 -4.09 -1.33
C PHE A 76 2.06 -3.04 -1.84
N TYR A 77 0.87 -2.95 -1.24
CA TYR A 77 -0.14 -1.95 -1.63
C TYR A 77 0.33 -0.52 -1.38
N LEU A 78 1.00 -0.25 -0.26
CA LEU A 78 1.55 1.07 0.04
C LEU A 78 2.67 1.47 -0.93
N SER A 79 3.54 0.51 -1.30
CA SER A 79 4.61 0.76 -2.28
C SER A 79 4.03 1.13 -3.64
N LEU A 80 2.97 0.43 -4.04
CA LEU A 80 2.26 0.70 -5.29
C LEU A 80 1.53 2.05 -5.24
N GLU A 81 0.88 2.38 -4.13
CA GLU A 81 0.23 3.68 -3.92
C GLU A 81 1.24 4.84 -4.10
N ARG A 82 2.42 4.73 -3.49
CA ARG A 82 3.49 5.74 -3.62
C ARG A 82 3.96 5.90 -5.07
N GLU A 83 4.06 4.80 -5.82
CA GLU A 83 4.41 4.82 -7.24
C GLU A 83 3.37 5.61 -8.04
N TYR A 84 2.07 5.30 -7.87
CA TYR A 84 0.99 6.01 -8.55
C TYR A 84 0.87 7.47 -8.12
N ARG A 85 1.13 7.79 -6.86
CA ARG A 85 1.12 9.16 -6.35
C ARG A 85 2.26 9.99 -6.95
N ASN A 86 3.44 9.41 -7.15
CA ASN A 86 4.53 10.08 -7.86
C ASN A 86 4.17 10.33 -9.33
N MET A 87 3.52 9.37 -10.00
CA MET A 87 3.04 9.56 -11.37
C MET A 87 1.99 10.68 -11.46
N TYR A 88 1.08 10.75 -10.49
CA TYR A 88 0.10 11.83 -10.38
C TYR A 88 0.78 13.19 -10.21
N ASN A 89 1.70 13.31 -9.24
CA ASN A 89 2.41 14.56 -8.98
C ASN A 89 3.25 15.03 -10.18
N ASN A 90 3.98 14.11 -10.82
CA ASN A 90 4.74 14.43 -12.04
C ASN A 90 3.82 14.87 -13.18
N SER A 91 2.61 14.30 -13.24
CA SER A 91 1.61 14.72 -14.23
C SER A 91 1.14 16.15 -13.94
N VAL A 92 0.84 16.47 -12.69
CA VAL A 92 0.44 17.82 -12.28
C VAL A 92 1.55 18.86 -12.50
N GLU A 93 2.80 18.52 -12.22
CA GLU A 93 3.96 19.41 -12.40
C GLU A 93 4.17 19.78 -13.88
N LYS A 94 4.21 18.78 -14.77
CA LYS A 94 4.37 19.01 -16.21
C LYS A 94 3.20 19.79 -16.83
N LEU A 95 2.00 19.69 -16.26
CA LEU A 95 0.84 20.49 -16.66
C LEU A 95 1.03 21.95 -16.31
N HIS A 96 1.62 22.23 -15.14
CA HIS A 96 1.95 23.59 -14.71
C HIS A 96 3.01 24.22 -15.62
N ASP A 97 3.99 23.42 -16.05
CA ASP A 97 5.09 23.86 -16.92
C ASP A 97 4.71 23.94 -18.41
N ASN A 98 3.46 23.65 -18.80
CA ASN A 98 2.99 23.61 -20.19
C ASN A 98 3.80 22.66 -21.11
N THR A 99 4.52 21.69 -20.55
CA THR A 99 5.41 20.75 -21.28
C THR A 99 4.74 19.41 -21.58
N PHE A 100 3.43 19.27 -21.30
CA PHE A 100 2.69 18.03 -21.47
C PHE A 100 2.54 17.65 -22.95
N SER A 101 3.43 16.78 -23.44
CA SER A 101 3.32 16.20 -24.78
C SER A 101 2.35 15.01 -24.80
N LYS A 102 1.52 14.91 -25.85
CA LYS A 102 0.54 13.83 -26.05
C LYS A 102 1.19 12.43 -26.11
N ASP A 103 2.48 12.36 -26.41
CA ASP A 103 3.23 11.11 -26.52
C ASP A 103 3.50 10.45 -25.15
N GLU A 104 3.42 11.20 -24.04
CA GLU A 104 3.55 10.65 -22.68
C GLU A 104 2.21 10.21 -22.07
N LEU A 105 1.09 10.62 -22.67
CA LEU A 105 -0.27 10.40 -22.16
C LEU A 105 -0.68 8.91 -22.09
N PHE A 106 0.08 8.05 -22.77
CA PHE A 106 -0.15 6.59 -22.82
C PHE A 106 1.08 5.76 -22.47
N VAL A 107 2.24 6.38 -22.31
CA VAL A 107 3.41 5.66 -21.81
C VAL A 107 3.41 5.81 -20.31
N ALA A 108 2.56 5.01 -19.65
CA ALA A 108 2.79 4.61 -18.27
C ALA A 108 4.07 3.75 -18.24
N LYS A 109 5.22 4.34 -18.60
CA LYS A 109 6.52 3.72 -18.46
C LYS A 109 6.71 3.69 -16.96
N ARG A 110 6.38 2.54 -16.39
CA ARG A 110 6.76 2.18 -15.04
C ARG A 110 8.22 2.59 -14.89
N SER A 111 8.48 3.58 -14.05
CA SER A 111 9.86 3.99 -13.78
C SER A 111 10.63 2.72 -13.44
N ASN A 112 11.84 2.57 -13.98
CA ASN A 112 12.67 1.37 -13.82
C ASN A 112 13.06 1.08 -12.34
N ARG A 113 12.48 1.81 -11.37
CA ARG A 113 12.38 1.47 -9.95
C ARG A 113 11.15 0.60 -9.64
N GLY A 114 10.70 -0.23 -10.58
CA GLY A 114 9.62 -1.17 -10.33
C GLY A 114 9.95 -2.07 -9.15
N LEU A 115 9.03 -2.22 -8.20
CA LEU A 115 9.07 -3.19 -7.08
C LEU A 115 10.49 -3.52 -6.56
N SER A 116 11.33 -2.50 -6.41
CA SER A 116 12.67 -2.70 -5.88
C SER A 116 12.53 -2.98 -4.39
N ALA A 117 13.24 -3.98 -3.88
CA ALA A 117 13.25 -4.31 -2.45
C ALA A 117 13.50 -3.08 -1.57
N ALA A 118 14.22 -2.07 -2.07
CA ALA A 118 14.43 -0.77 -1.42
C ALA A 118 13.12 0.02 -1.19
N ASN A 119 12.22 0.06 -2.17
CA ASN A 119 10.93 0.76 -2.02
C ASN A 119 10.00 0.02 -1.05
N CYS A 120 10.02 -1.32 -1.08
CA CYS A 120 9.31 -2.15 -0.10
C CYS A 120 9.88 -1.95 1.32
N TRP A 121 11.20 -1.76 1.45
CA TRP A 121 11.84 -1.47 2.72
C TRP A 121 11.46 -0.08 3.26
N ASP A 122 11.42 0.92 2.39
CA ASP A 122 10.94 2.27 2.74
C ASP A 122 9.45 2.29 3.06
N ALA A 123 8.66 1.37 2.49
CA ALA A 123 7.26 1.18 2.84
C ALA A 123 7.12 0.43 4.17
N LEU A 124 7.95 -0.57 4.47
CA LEU A 124 8.00 -1.24 5.77
C LEU A 124 8.33 -0.28 6.92
N LYS A 125 9.27 0.65 6.70
CA LYS A 125 9.59 1.71 7.67
C LYS A 125 8.56 2.83 7.75
N SER A 126 7.49 2.75 6.96
CA SER A 126 6.42 3.74 7.03
C SER A 126 5.79 3.73 8.42
N TRP A 127 5.62 4.92 9.00
CA TRP A 127 5.19 5.11 10.38
C TRP A 127 3.89 4.33 10.70
N SER A 128 2.95 4.31 9.74
CA SER A 128 1.66 3.60 9.86
C SER A 128 1.81 2.08 9.94
N ILE A 129 2.73 1.48 9.18
CA ILE A 129 2.93 0.02 9.14
C ILE A 129 3.70 -0.42 10.39
N SER A 130 4.80 0.28 10.70
CA SER A 130 5.66 -0.10 11.81
C SER A 130 4.88 -0.17 13.14
N PHE A 131 4.12 0.88 13.51
CA PHE A 131 3.39 0.88 14.79
C PHE A 131 2.27 -0.15 14.83
N PHE A 132 1.58 -0.36 13.73
CA PHE A 132 0.45 -1.27 13.66
C PHE A 132 0.88 -2.72 13.88
N TYR A 133 1.84 -3.20 13.08
CA TYR A 133 2.30 -4.58 13.19
C TYR A 133 3.16 -4.82 14.42
N LEU A 134 3.93 -3.82 14.88
CA LEU A 134 4.64 -3.91 16.17
C LEU A 134 3.64 -4.10 17.32
N GLY A 135 2.53 -3.35 17.34
CA GLY A 135 1.47 -3.52 18.33
C GLY A 135 0.87 -4.93 18.35
N ILE A 136 0.63 -5.51 17.17
CA ILE A 136 0.12 -6.89 17.06
C ILE A 136 1.14 -7.91 17.58
N ILE A 137 2.41 -7.78 17.20
CA ILE A 137 3.47 -8.69 17.66
C ILE A 137 3.66 -8.61 19.19
N ILE A 138 3.63 -7.39 19.76
CA ILE A 138 3.67 -7.19 21.22
C ILE A 138 2.46 -7.87 21.89
N SER A 139 1.26 -7.73 21.31
CA SER A 139 0.06 -8.39 21.83
C SER A 139 0.18 -9.91 21.81
N ILE A 140 0.73 -10.50 20.75
CA ILE A 140 0.96 -11.95 20.65
C ILE A 140 1.99 -12.40 21.70
N PHE A 141 3.07 -11.64 21.89
CA PHE A 141 4.10 -11.96 22.87
C PHE A 141 3.55 -11.88 24.31
N PHE A 142 2.73 -10.87 24.60
CA PHE A 142 2.07 -10.72 25.89
C PHE A 142 1.16 -11.92 26.21
N VAL A 143 0.38 -12.39 25.23
CA VAL A 143 -0.44 -13.61 25.40
C VAL A 143 0.43 -14.84 25.61
N CYS A 144 1.53 -14.97 24.86
CA CYS A 144 2.48 -16.07 25.02
C CYS A 144 3.05 -16.11 26.45
N CYS A 145 3.44 -14.96 27.02
CA CYS A 145 3.93 -14.86 28.39
C CYS A 145 2.89 -15.20 29.46
N ILE A 146 1.60 -14.94 29.21
CA ILE A 146 0.52 -15.30 30.14
C ILE A 146 0.22 -16.81 30.09
N ALA A 147 0.41 -17.44 28.94
CA ALA A 147 0.06 -18.84 28.71
C ALA A 147 1.19 -19.84 29.04
N GLN A 148 2.38 -19.36 29.39
CA GLN A 148 3.50 -20.15 29.93
C GLN A 148 3.45 -20.21 31.45
#